data_AF-A0A1F4UMD8-F1
#
_entry.id   AF-A0A1F4UMD8-F1
#
_cell.length_a   1.000
_cell.length_b   1.000
_cell.length_c   1.000
_cell.angle_alpha   90.00
_cell.angle_beta   90.00
_cell.angle_gamma   90.00
#
_symmetry.space_group_name_H-M   'P 1'
#
loop_
_entity.id
_entity.type
_entity.pdbx_description
1 polymer ?
#
loop_
_entity_poly.entity_id
_entity_poly.type
_entity_poly.pdbx_seq_one_letter_code
_entity_poly.pdbx_strand_id
1 'polypeptide(L)'
;MDPKTEFESLKQELIDLGFTQEKLDELLLLGTEEILDIAITSLEQSEDDTALEELANMLQTPPTTQEEAAEKMNKVFTTAYGDNAETKKLELLNQYLKDTIEMTKKSKDLLDRYSQEDPTAIAAIQSNIDDPDAQKIQASLTE
;
A
#
# COMPACT_ATOMS: atom_id res chain seq x y z
N MET A 1 -12.35 -14.98 -7.88
CA MET A 1 -13.01 -13.65 -7.96
C MET A 1 -12.19 -12.86 -8.96
N ASP A 2 -12.81 -12.07 -9.85
CA ASP A 2 -11.99 -11.25 -10.74
C ASP A 2 -11.30 -10.12 -9.93
N PRO A 3 -10.10 -9.65 -10.36
CA PRO A 3 -9.32 -8.68 -9.59
C PRO A 3 -10.05 -7.36 -9.33
N LYS A 4 -10.95 -6.93 -10.23
CA LYS A 4 -11.68 -5.68 -10.09
C LYS A 4 -12.77 -5.80 -9.03
N THR A 5 -13.54 -6.88 -9.05
CA THR A 5 -14.55 -7.17 -8.02
C THR A 5 -13.86 -7.33 -6.67
N GLU A 6 -12.70 -7.98 -6.63
CA GLU A 6 -11.92 -8.13 -5.38
C GLU A 6 -11.46 -6.77 -4.85
N PHE A 7 -10.96 -5.89 -5.72
CA PHE A 7 -10.59 -4.52 -5.37
C PHE A 7 -11.75 -3.75 -4.72
N GLU A 8 -12.94 -3.79 -5.31
CA GLU A 8 -14.14 -3.15 -4.74
C GLU A 8 -14.52 -3.73 -3.38
N SER A 9 -14.39 -5.04 -3.19
CA SER A 9 -14.65 -5.70 -1.91
C SER A 9 -13.65 -5.30 -0.83
N LEU A 10 -12.37 -5.19 -1.16
CA LEU A 10 -11.32 -4.81 -0.21
C LEU A 10 -11.48 -3.35 0.23
N LYS A 11 -11.85 -2.45 -0.68
CA LYS A 11 -12.21 -1.07 -0.33
C LYS A 11 -13.37 -1.04 0.67
N GLN A 12 -14.43 -1.81 0.43
CA GLN A 12 -15.56 -1.86 1.35
C GLN A 12 -15.14 -2.40 2.72
N GLU A 13 -14.30 -3.43 2.76
CA GLU A 13 -13.78 -3.98 4.02
C GLU A 13 -12.96 -2.96 4.82
N LEU A 14 -12.16 -2.12 4.17
CA LEU A 14 -11.44 -1.02 4.82
C LEU A 14 -12.41 0.02 5.42
N ILE A 15 -13.48 0.37 4.70
CA ILE A 15 -14.54 1.24 5.23
C ILE A 15 -15.22 0.61 6.45
N ASP A 16 -15.51 -0.69 6.42
CA ASP A 16 -16.09 -1.42 7.56
C ASP A 16 -15.11 -1.51 8.74
N LEU A 17 -13.81 -1.48 8.46
CA LEU A 17 -12.75 -1.32 9.46
C LEU A 17 -12.60 0.14 9.95
N GLY A 18 -13.44 1.06 9.50
CA GLY A 18 -13.49 2.44 9.99
C GLY A 18 -12.57 3.41 9.27
N PHE A 19 -12.02 3.06 8.10
CA PHE A 19 -11.37 4.03 7.24
C PHE A 19 -12.41 5.02 6.70
N THR A 20 -12.05 6.30 6.67
CA THR A 20 -12.83 7.31 5.94
C THR A 20 -12.51 7.24 4.46
N GLN A 21 -13.36 7.82 3.61
CA GLN A 21 -13.08 7.92 2.18
C GLN A 21 -11.75 8.64 1.90
N GLU A 22 -11.46 9.72 2.63
CA GLU A 22 -10.19 10.46 2.52
C GLU A 22 -8.98 9.56 2.83
N LYS A 23 -9.03 8.77 3.91
CA LYS A 23 -7.95 7.84 4.25
C LYS A 23 -7.83 6.69 3.27
N LEU A 24 -8.95 6.25 2.68
CA LEU A 24 -8.94 5.27 1.62
C LEU A 24 -8.26 5.83 0.36
N ASP A 25 -8.56 7.07 -0.03
CA ASP A 25 -7.95 7.72 -1.21
C ASP A 25 -6.45 7.94 -1.01
N GLU A 26 -6.02 8.37 0.17
CA GLU A 26 -4.59 8.45 0.56
C GLU A 26 -3.91 7.07 0.49
N LEU A 27 -4.56 6.03 1.02
CA LEU A 27 -4.04 4.67 1.00
C LEU A 27 -3.90 4.14 -0.44
N LEU A 28 -4.87 4.42 -1.30
CA LEU A 28 -4.80 4.02 -2.70
C LEU A 28 -3.71 4.76 -3.47
N LEU A 29 -3.43 6.01 -3.11
CA LEU A 29 -2.29 6.75 -3.65
C LEU A 29 -0.97 6.07 -3.27
N LEU A 30 -0.77 5.78 -1.98
CA LEU A 30 0.42 5.08 -1.49
C LEU A 30 0.58 3.70 -2.13
N GLY A 31 -0.51 2.93 -2.20
CA GLY A 31 -0.50 1.63 -2.88
C GLY A 31 -0.14 1.78 -4.36
N THR A 32 -0.59 2.84 -5.03
CA THR A 32 -0.24 3.10 -6.44
C THR A 32 1.25 3.40 -6.62
N GLU A 33 1.87 4.12 -5.69
CA GLU A 33 3.32 4.37 -5.68
C GLU A 33 4.10 3.07 -5.48
N GLU A 34 3.70 2.23 -4.52
CA GLU A 34 4.38 0.97 -4.24
C GLU A 34 4.31 -0.02 -5.40
N ILE A 35 3.13 -0.18 -6.03
CA ILE A 35 3.02 -1.09 -7.18
C ILE A 35 3.81 -0.58 -8.40
N LEU A 36 4.02 0.74 -8.51
CA LEU A 36 4.80 1.33 -9.58
C LEU A 36 6.27 0.95 -9.41
N ASP A 37 6.80 1.04 -8.18
CA ASP A 37 8.15 0.58 -7.85
C ASP A 37 8.32 -0.90 -8.17
N ILE A 38 7.34 -1.74 -7.80
CA ILE A 38 7.35 -3.17 -8.14
C ILE A 38 7.40 -3.41 -9.66
N ALA A 39 6.63 -2.64 -10.44
CA ALA A 39 6.62 -2.73 -11.89
C ALA A 39 7.97 -2.31 -12.50
N ILE A 40 8.60 -1.26 -11.96
CA ILE A 40 9.94 -0.82 -12.37
C ILE A 40 10.98 -1.89 -12.03
N THR A 41 10.98 -2.43 -10.82
CA THR A 41 11.89 -3.52 -10.43
C THR A 41 11.70 -4.76 -11.31
N SER A 42 10.46 -5.07 -11.71
CA SER A 42 10.19 -6.19 -12.63
C SER A 42 10.79 -5.96 -14.01
N LEU A 43 10.80 -4.71 -14.49
CA LEU A 43 11.44 -4.32 -15.73
C LEU A 43 12.97 -4.35 -15.63
N GLU A 44 13.56 -3.90 -14.52
CA GLU A 44 15.01 -3.99 -14.29
C GLU A 44 15.51 -5.43 -14.29
N GLN A 45 14.64 -6.38 -13.93
CA GLN A 45 14.90 -7.82 -13.99
C GLN A 45 14.64 -8.40 -15.39
N SER A 46 13.97 -7.66 -16.28
CA SER A 46 13.80 -8.06 -17.66
C SER A 46 15.08 -7.76 -18.45
N GLU A 47 15.53 -8.69 -19.29
CA GLU A 47 16.72 -8.51 -20.16
C GLU A 47 16.43 -7.57 -21.36
N ASP A 48 15.44 -6.69 -21.27
CA ASP A 48 15.03 -5.76 -22.33
C ASP A 48 15.54 -4.34 -22.05
N ASP A 49 16.84 -4.15 -22.32
CA ASP A 49 17.54 -2.88 -22.13
C ASP A 49 16.92 -1.74 -22.96
N THR A 50 16.32 -2.04 -24.11
CA THR A 50 15.69 -1.03 -24.97
C THR A 50 14.42 -0.47 -24.32
N ALA A 51 13.58 -1.37 -23.79
CA ALA A 51 12.37 -0.98 -23.08
C ALA A 51 12.67 -0.16 -21.81
N LEU A 52 13.74 -0.50 -21.09
CA LEU A 52 14.22 0.24 -19.93
C LEU A 52 14.72 1.64 -20.28
N GLU A 53 15.51 1.79 -21.35
CA GLU A 53 16.02 3.09 -21.80
C GLU A 53 14.89 4.02 -22.28
N GLU A 54 13.90 3.49 -23.00
CA GLU A 54 12.72 4.26 -23.41
C GLU A 54 11.91 4.75 -22.21
N LEU A 55 11.69 3.88 -21.22
CA LEU A 55 10.99 4.25 -19.99
C LEU A 55 11.76 5.28 -19.16
N ALA A 56 13.07 5.11 -19.01
CA ALA A 56 13.91 6.07 -18.31
C ALA A 56 13.82 7.46 -18.94
N ASN A 57 13.90 7.55 -20.27
CA ASN A 57 13.76 8.81 -21.00
C ASN A 57 12.36 9.43 -20.83
N MET A 58 11.30 8.62 -20.80
CA MET A 58 9.95 9.11 -20.57
C MET A 58 9.75 9.64 -19.13
N LEU A 59 10.37 8.99 -18.14
CA LEU A 59 10.24 9.34 -16.73
C LEU A 59 11.16 10.49 -16.29
N GLN A 60 12.17 10.86 -17.08
CA GLN A 60 13.06 12.01 -16.79
C GLN A 60 12.31 13.32 -16.60
N THR A 61 11.22 13.53 -17.33
CA THR A 61 10.38 14.72 -17.18
C THR A 61 9.28 14.42 -16.17
N PRO A 62 9.16 15.13 -15.04
CA PRO A 62 8.03 14.94 -14.14
C PRO A 62 6.73 15.29 -14.86
N PRO A 63 5.62 14.55 -14.62
CA PRO A 63 4.33 14.91 -15.20
C PRO A 63 3.86 16.27 -14.66
N THR A 64 3.30 17.08 -15.55
CA THR A 64 2.76 18.41 -15.21
C THR A 64 1.25 18.38 -14.99
N THR A 65 0.59 17.30 -15.42
CA THR A 65 -0.83 17.06 -15.23
C THR A 65 -1.10 15.67 -14.68
N GLN A 66 -2.29 15.48 -14.12
CA GLN A 66 -2.76 14.17 -13.64
C GLN A 66 -2.91 13.15 -14.79
N GLU A 67 -3.31 13.62 -15.97
CA GLU A 67 -3.44 12.78 -17.17
C GLU A 67 -2.07 12.27 -17.62
N GLU A 68 -1.06 13.15 -17.69
CA GLU A 68 0.32 12.74 -17.99
C GLU A 68 0.88 11.75 -16.96
N ALA A 69 0.56 11.93 -15.67
CA ALA A 69 0.96 11.00 -14.63
C ALA A 69 0.32 9.61 -14.84
N ALA A 70 -0.97 9.58 -15.16
CA ALA A 70 -1.69 8.34 -15.44
C ALA A 70 -1.17 7.63 -16.70
N GLU A 71 -0.86 8.37 -17.76
CA GLU A 71 -0.27 7.83 -18.99
C GLU A 71 1.11 7.22 -18.73
N LYS A 72 1.98 7.92 -18.00
CA LYS A 72 3.32 7.41 -17.66
C LYS A 72 3.25 6.15 -16.82
N MET A 73 2.36 6.11 -15.83
CA MET A 73 2.13 4.90 -15.04
C MET A 73 1.62 3.75 -15.92
N ASN A 74 0.62 4.00 -16.77
CA ASN A 74 0.10 2.96 -17.67
C ASN A 74 1.19 2.45 -18.62
N LYS A 75 2.07 3.33 -19.09
CA LYS A 75 3.21 2.94 -19.92
C LYS A 75 4.18 2.03 -19.16
N VAL A 76 4.52 2.33 -17.90
CA VAL A 76 5.36 1.43 -17.08
C VAL A 76 4.75 0.04 -16.97
N PHE A 77 3.47 -0.06 -16.62
CA PHE A 77 2.80 -1.35 -16.47
C PHE A 77 2.65 -2.13 -17.78
N THR A 78 2.33 -1.44 -18.88
CA THR A 78 2.23 -2.08 -20.21
C THR A 78 3.57 -2.54 -20.74
N THR A 79 4.65 -1.80 -20.48
CA THR A 79 6.00 -2.28 -20.80
C THR A 79 6.37 -3.49 -19.93
N ALA A 80 6.06 -3.46 -18.63
CA ALA A 80 6.42 -4.53 -17.69
C ALA A 80 5.65 -5.85 -17.93
N TYR A 81 4.36 -5.75 -18.28
CA TYR A 81 3.46 -6.89 -18.25
C TYR A 81 2.66 -7.12 -19.55
N GLY A 82 2.84 -6.26 -20.56
CA GLY A 82 2.14 -6.35 -21.84
C GLY A 82 0.63 -6.33 -21.68
N ASP A 83 -0.04 -7.26 -22.35
CA ASP A 83 -1.51 -7.41 -22.32
C ASP A 83 -2.07 -7.68 -20.92
N ASN A 84 -1.24 -8.13 -19.97
CA ASN A 84 -1.65 -8.40 -18.59
C ASN A 84 -1.54 -7.18 -17.67
N ALA A 85 -1.14 -6.01 -18.18
CA ALA A 85 -0.88 -4.82 -17.38
C ALA A 85 -2.02 -4.41 -16.44
N GLU A 86 -3.25 -4.30 -16.95
CA GLU A 86 -4.41 -3.90 -16.15
C GLU A 86 -4.72 -4.93 -15.05
N THR A 87 -4.63 -6.23 -15.41
CA THR A 87 -4.83 -7.33 -14.47
C THR A 87 -3.77 -7.30 -13.38
N LYS A 88 -2.50 -7.16 -13.74
CA LYS A 88 -1.38 -7.11 -12.79
C LYS A 88 -1.45 -5.91 -11.86
N LYS A 89 -1.84 -4.75 -12.39
CA LYS A 89 -2.06 -3.55 -11.58
C LYS A 89 -3.09 -3.81 -10.48
N LEU A 90 -4.23 -4.41 -10.83
CA LEU A 90 -5.28 -4.73 -9.86
C LEU A 90 -4.84 -5.82 -8.88
N GLU A 91 -4.14 -6.86 -9.33
CA GLU A 91 -3.60 -7.91 -8.45
C GLU A 91 -2.64 -7.33 -7.40
N LEU A 92 -1.72 -6.47 -7.81
CA LEU A 92 -0.75 -5.83 -6.91
C LEU A 92 -1.45 -4.88 -5.93
N LEU A 93 -2.42 -4.09 -6.39
CA LEU A 93 -3.23 -3.25 -5.49
C LEU A 93 -4.04 -4.10 -4.50
N ASN A 94 -4.63 -5.21 -4.95
CA ASN A 94 -5.37 -6.10 -4.06
C ASN A 94 -4.44 -6.70 -3.00
N GLN A 95 -3.21 -7.05 -3.36
CA GLN A 95 -2.23 -7.55 -2.41
C GLN A 95 -1.90 -6.49 -1.35
N TYR A 96 -1.59 -5.26 -1.79
CA TYR A 96 -1.33 -4.13 -0.90
C TYR A 96 -2.50 -3.86 0.09
N LEU A 97 -3.73 -3.86 -0.42
CA LEU A 97 -4.92 -3.66 0.42
C LEU A 97 -5.14 -4.82 1.40
N LYS A 98 -4.90 -6.07 0.99
CA LYS A 98 -4.98 -7.23 1.89
C LYS A 98 -3.97 -7.14 3.03
N ASP A 99 -2.73 -6.78 2.73
CA ASP A 99 -1.68 -6.64 3.73
C ASP A 99 -2.02 -5.50 4.71
N THR A 100 -2.56 -4.40 4.20
CA THR A 100 -3.06 -3.29 5.04
C THR A 100 -4.22 -3.72 5.94
N ILE A 101 -5.19 -4.46 5.40
CA ILE A 101 -6.34 -5.00 6.17
C ILE A 101 -5.85 -5.95 7.26
N GLU A 102 -4.92 -6.86 6.93
CA GLU A 102 -4.37 -7.80 7.88
C GLU A 102 -3.64 -7.07 9.02
N MET A 103 -2.79 -6.10 8.68
CA MET A 103 -2.07 -5.27 9.66
C MET A 103 -3.05 -4.48 10.53
N THR A 104 -4.09 -3.90 9.95
CA THR A 104 -5.13 -3.16 10.68
C THR A 104 -5.84 -4.06 11.69
N LYS A 105 -6.26 -5.25 11.26
CA LYS A 105 -6.94 -6.23 12.13
C LYS A 105 -6.04 -6.68 13.28
N LYS A 106 -4.76 -6.99 13.00
CA LYS A 106 -3.77 -7.36 14.03
C LYS A 106 -3.56 -6.24 15.04
N SER A 107 -3.45 -5.00 14.56
CA SER A 107 -3.28 -3.83 15.44
C SER A 107 -4.51 -3.61 16.33
N LYS A 108 -5.72 -3.76 15.80
CA LYS A 108 -6.95 -3.67 16.59
C LYS A 108 -7.05 -4.77 17.63
N ASP A 109 -6.80 -6.03 17.26
CA ASP A 109 -6.77 -7.14 18.20
C ASP A 109 -5.77 -6.90 19.33
N LEU A 110 -4.56 -6.43 19.01
CA LEU A 110 -3.56 -6.10 20.01
C LEU A 110 -4.04 -5.01 20.98
N LEU A 111 -4.66 -3.94 20.47
CA LEU A 111 -5.20 -2.86 21.30
C LEU A 111 -6.39 -3.31 22.16
N ASP A 112 -7.29 -4.10 21.60
CA ASP A 112 -8.43 -4.65 22.34
C ASP A 112 -7.95 -5.54 23.49
N ARG A 113 -6.96 -6.42 23.23
CA ARG A 113 -6.35 -7.26 24.25
C ARG A 113 -5.57 -6.45 25.30
N TYR A 114 -4.87 -5.41 24.88
CA TYR A 114 -4.21 -4.48 25.80
C TYR A 114 -5.23 -3.79 26.74
N SER A 115 -6.37 -3.35 26.21
CA SER A 115 -7.44 -2.73 27.00
C SER A 115 -8.08 -3.70 28.00
N GLN A 116 -7.96 -5.00 27.76
CA GLN A 116 -8.41 -6.09 28.65
C GLN A 116 -7.31 -6.53 29.63
N GLU A 117 -6.21 -5.79 29.73
CA GLU A 117 -5.06 -6.09 30.57
C GLU A 117 -4.40 -7.46 30.26
N ASP A 118 -4.49 -7.93 29.01
CA ASP A 118 -3.84 -9.18 28.58
C ASP A 118 -2.31 -9.05 28.75
N PRO A 119 -1.67 -9.90 29.59
CA PRO A 119 -0.25 -9.78 29.90
C PRO A 119 0.68 -9.91 28.68
N THR A 120 0.28 -10.65 27.66
CA THR A 120 1.08 -10.83 26.44
C THR A 120 0.93 -9.65 25.47
N ALA A 121 -0.25 -9.03 25.40
CA ALA A 121 -0.45 -7.78 24.65
C ALA A 121 0.28 -6.61 25.32
N ILE A 122 0.23 -6.53 26.65
CA ILE A 122 1.01 -5.56 27.43
C ILE A 122 2.50 -5.74 27.17
N ALA A 123 3.03 -6.97 27.25
CA ALA A 123 4.44 -7.23 26.99
C ALA A 123 4.85 -6.87 25.54
N ALA A 124 4.00 -7.14 24.55
CA ALA A 124 4.26 -6.81 23.14
C ALA A 124 4.26 -5.29 22.87
N ILE A 125 3.39 -4.53 23.53
CA ILE A 125 3.39 -3.06 23.45
C ILE A 125 4.59 -2.50 24.22
N GLN A 126 4.85 -3.02 25.43
CA GLN A 126 5.95 -2.57 26.28
C GLN A 126 7.34 -2.85 25.68
N SER A 127 7.53 -3.97 24.98
CA SER A 127 8.77 -4.25 24.26
C SER A 127 9.04 -3.28 23.09
N ASN A 128 8.02 -2.54 22.66
CA ASN A 128 8.14 -1.44 21.69
C ASN A 128 8.11 -0.04 22.38
N ILE A 129 7.88 0.05 23.70
CA ILE A 129 7.86 1.30 24.51
C ILE A 129 9.26 1.75 24.96
N ASP A 130 10.26 0.87 24.93
CA ASP A 130 11.67 1.29 25.04
C ASP A 130 12.12 2.11 23.81
N ASP A 131 11.27 2.25 22.78
CA ASP A 131 11.41 3.21 21.71
C ASP A 131 10.91 4.61 22.16
N PRO A 132 11.73 5.68 22.03
CA PRO A 132 11.43 7.02 22.54
C PRO A 132 10.12 7.65 22.02
N ASP A 133 9.58 7.20 20.88
CA ASP A 133 8.31 7.73 20.37
C ASP A 133 7.07 7.12 21.05
N ALA A 134 7.17 5.89 21.53
CA ALA A 134 6.08 5.22 22.25
C ALA A 134 5.88 5.77 23.68
N GLN A 135 6.94 6.32 24.30
CA GLN A 135 6.85 7.03 25.58
C GLN A 135 5.98 8.30 25.52
N LYS A 136 5.95 8.99 24.37
CA LYS A 136 5.10 10.17 24.16
C LYS A 136 3.62 9.79 24.12
N ILE A 137 3.28 8.64 23.53
CA ILE A 137 1.91 8.14 23.45
C ILE A 137 1.41 7.72 24.83
N GLN A 138 2.25 7.06 25.63
CA GLN A 138 1.90 6.66 27.00
C GLN A 138 1.61 7.86 27.90
N ALA A 139 2.42 8.92 27.83
CA ALA A 139 2.17 10.16 28.58
C ALA A 139 0.83 10.83 28.20
N SER A 140 0.43 10.73 26.93
CA SER A 140 -0.80 11.35 26.41
C SER A 140 -2.10 10.60 26.76
N LEU A 141 -1.99 9.37 27.28
CA LEU A 141 -3.13 8.53 27.68
C LEU A 141 -3.38 8.54 29.20
N THR A 142 -2.46 9.11 29.98
CA THR A 142 -2.54 9.23 31.44
C THR A 142 -2.91 10.63 31.95
N GLU A 143 -3.18 11.58 31.03
CA GLU A 143 -3.86 12.86 31.32
C GLU A 143 -5.35 12.79 30.93
#